data_AF-A0A4Q3ZB34-F1
#
_entry.id   AF-A0A4Q3ZB34-F1
#
_cell.length_a   1.000
_cell.length_b   1.000
_cell.length_c   1.000
_cell.angle_alpha   90.00
_cell.angle_beta   90.00
_cell.angle_gamma   90.00
#
_symmetry.space_group_name_H-M   'P 1'
#
loop_
_entity.id
_entity.type
_entity.pdbx_description
1 polymer ?
#
loop_
_entity_poly.entity_id
_entity_poly.type
_entity_poly.pdbx_seq_one_letter_code
_entity_poly.pdbx_strand_id
1 'polypeptide(L)' 'MKRSREQGMQTFDQSLFDLYEAGKVTYEDALRNADSVNDLRLQIKLNSERARSGDLSSGTEHLTIL' A
#
# COMPACT_ATOMS: atom_id res chain seq x y z
N MET A 1 1.84 13.49 -21.82
CA MET A 1 2.03 12.18 -22.45
C MET A 1 2.07 11.09 -21.38
N LYS A 2 0.97 10.36 -21.16
CA LYS A 2 0.94 9.00 -20.58
C LYS A 2 -0.22 8.26 -21.24
N ARG A 3 -0.12 8.14 -22.56
CA ARG A 3 -0.97 7.27 -23.37
C ARG A 3 -0.37 5.88 -23.29
N SER A 4 -0.94 5.04 -22.45
CA SER A 4 -1.08 3.59 -22.64
C SER A 4 -1.57 2.97 -21.33
N ARG A 5 -2.88 3.04 -21.12
CA ARG A 5 -3.59 1.93 -20.47
C ARG A 5 -3.60 0.82 -21.51
N GLU A 6 -2.51 0.08 -21.64
CA GLU A 6 -2.52 -1.20 -22.35
C GLU A 6 -3.53 -2.08 -21.62
N GLN A 7 -4.54 -2.51 -22.36
CA GLN A 7 -5.80 -3.01 -21.86
C GLN A 7 -5.58 -4.25 -20.99
N GLY A 8 -5.89 -4.16 -19.69
CA GLY A 8 -6.08 -5.31 -18.81
C GLY A 8 -4.81 -5.95 -18.23
N MET A 9 -3.62 -5.41 -18.46
CA MET A 9 -2.41 -5.91 -17.78
C MET A 9 -2.31 -5.29 -16.38
N GLN A 10 -2.65 -6.10 -15.39
CA GLN A 10 -2.42 -5.80 -13.99
C GLN A 10 -1.26 -6.66 -13.50
N THR A 11 -0.23 -6.03 -12.93
CA THR A 11 0.85 -6.78 -12.28
C THR A 11 0.33 -7.39 -10.99
N PHE A 12 1.03 -8.43 -10.52
CA PHE A 12 0.67 -9.05 -9.26
C PHE A 12 0.77 -8.05 -8.09
N ASP A 13 1.82 -7.23 -8.06
CA ASP A 13 2.00 -6.18 -7.06
C ASP A 13 0.84 -5.15 -7.07
N GLN A 14 0.34 -4.76 -8.24
CA GLN A 14 -0.82 -3.87 -8.34
C GLN A 14 -2.09 -4.54 -7.76
N SER A 15 -2.26 -5.84 -8.01
CA SER A 15 -3.35 -6.63 -7.42
C SER A 15 -3.23 -6.71 -5.89
N LEU A 16 -2.01 -6.92 -5.38
CA LEU A 16 -1.74 -6.96 -3.94
C LEU A 16 -2.02 -5.61 -3.27
N PHE A 17 -1.66 -4.50 -3.92
CA PHE A 17 -2.00 -3.16 -3.45
C PHE A 17 -3.52 -2.97 -3.38
N ASP A 18 -4.26 -3.33 -4.43
CA ASP A 18 -5.72 -3.18 -4.47
C ASP A 18 -6.39 -4.06 -3.40
N LEU A 19 -5.90 -5.29 -3.19
CA LEU A 19 -6.37 -6.19 -2.15
C LEU A 19 -6.09 -5.66 -0.74
N TYR A 20 -4.93 -5.03 -0.53
CA TYR A 20 -4.57 -4.40 0.74
C TYR A 20 -5.47 -3.19 1.03
N GLU A 21 -5.72 -2.34 0.02
CA GLU A 21 -6.64 -1.20 0.12
C GLU A 21 -8.07 -1.66 0.41
N ALA A 22 -8.52 -2.75 -0.22
CA ALA A 22 -9.83 -3.36 0.01
C ALA A 22 -9.93 -4.09 1.37
N GLY A 23 -8.85 -4.15 2.16
CA GLY A 23 -8.80 -4.84 3.45
C GLY A 23 -8.93 -6.36 3.35
N LYS A 24 -8.67 -6.93 2.17
CA LYS A 24 -8.75 -8.39 1.91
C LYS A 24 -7.51 -9.14 2.39
N VAL A 25 -6.37 -8.46 2.43
CA VAL A 25 -5.09 -9.01 2.90
C VAL A 25 -4.43 -8.07 3.90
N THR A 26 -3.59 -8.62 4.78
CA THR A 26 -2.80 -7.83 5.71
C THR A 26 -1.60 -7.19 5.01
N TYR A 27 -1.00 -6.17 5.63
CA TYR A 27 0.21 -5.54 5.11
C TYR A 27 1.36 -6.56 4.97
N GLU A 28 1.55 -7.39 6.00
CA GLU A 28 2.58 -8.44 5.98
C GLU A 28 2.34 -9.49 4.91
N ASP A 29 1.08 -9.93 4.73
CA ASP A 29 0.74 -10.90 3.68
C ASP A 29 0.95 -10.33 2.28
N ALA A 30 0.58 -9.07 2.06
CA ALA A 30 0.81 -8.40 0.78
C ALA A 30 2.31 -8.31 0.48
N LEU A 31 3.13 -7.88 1.45
CA LEU A 31 4.58 -7.78 1.28
C LEU A 31 5.27 -9.13 1.09
N ARG A 32 4.81 -10.18 1.77
CA ARG A 32 5.41 -11.52 1.68
C ARG A 32 5.24 -12.16 0.30
N ASN A 33 4.15 -11.83 -0.38
CA ASN A 33 3.82 -12.37 -1.70
C ASN A 33 4.23 -11.42 -2.85
N ALA A 34 4.67 -10.20 -2.56
CA ALA A 34 5.11 -9.26 -3.58
C ALA A 34 6.36 -9.75 -4.31
N ASP A 35 6.39 -9.57 -5.63
CA ASP A 35 7.61 -9.83 -6.41
C ASP A 35 8.70 -8.81 -6.03
N SER A 36 8.29 -7.56 -5.85
CA SER A 36 9.15 -6.47 -5.39
C SER A 36 8.65 -5.88 -4.07
N VAL A 37 8.99 -6.52 -2.96
CA VAL A 37 8.62 -6.10 -1.59
C VAL A 37 8.90 -4.61 -1.33
N ASN A 38 10.04 -4.09 -1.80
CA ASN A 38 10.40 -2.70 -1.59
C ASN A 38 9.51 -1.73 -2.38
N ASP A 39 9.19 -2.07 -3.63
CA ASP A 39 8.33 -1.25 -4.48
C ASP A 39 6.88 -1.27 -3.96
N LEU A 40 6.35 -2.45 -3.61
CA LEU A 40 5.00 -2.55 -3.04
C LEU A 40 4.90 -1.79 -1.72
N ARG A 41 5.92 -1.88 -0.85
CA ARG A 41 5.99 -1.10 0.38
C ARG A 41 5.95 0.40 0.11
N LEU A 42 6.75 0.88 -0.83
CA LEU A 42 6.78 2.30 -1.18
C LEU A 42 5.45 2.75 -1.78
N GLN A 43 4.85 1.92 -2.64
CA GLN A 43 3.56 2.17 -3.26
C GLN A 43 2.45 2.27 -2.22
N ILE A 44 2.39 1.32 -1.27
CA ILE A 44 1.49 1.37 -0.11
C ILE A 44 1.72 2.67 0.66
N LYS A 45 2.94 2.97 1.08
CA LYS A 45 3.21 4.16 1.90
C LYS A 45 2.83 5.48 1.21
N LEU A 46 3.03 5.61 -0.10
CA LEU A 46 2.79 6.85 -0.84
C LEU A 46 1.34 7.01 -1.31
N ASN A 47 0.68 5.91 -1.68
CA ASN A 47 -0.62 5.95 -2.37
C ASN A 47 -1.78 5.32 -1.59
N SER A 48 -1.52 4.58 -0.51
CA SER A 48 -2.58 3.95 0.28
C SER A 48 -3.20 4.96 1.24
N GLU A 49 -4.53 5.14 1.14
CA GLU A 49 -5.30 5.92 2.10
C GLU A 49 -5.47 5.15 3.42
N ARG A 50 -5.48 3.82 3.35
CA ARG A 50 -5.55 2.94 4.52
C ARG A 50 -4.26 2.98 5.35
N ALA A 51 -3.10 2.90 4.71
CA ALA A 51 -1.81 3.00 5.37
C ALA A 51 -1.63 4.39 5.99
N ARG A 52 -2.05 5.45 5.28
CA ARG A 52 -2.06 6.82 5.83
C ARG A 52 -2.88 6.87 7.12
N SER A 53 -4.08 6.29 7.13
CA SER A 53 -4.95 6.27 8.32
C SER A 53 -4.37 5.48 9.50
N GLY A 54 -3.66 4.38 9.24
CA GLY A 54 -2.96 3.61 10.29
C GLY A 54 -1.75 4.35 10.85
N ASP A 55 -0.96 5.00 9.98
CA ASP A 55 0.25 5.75 10.34
C ASP A 55 -0.09 7.06 11.09
N LEU A 56 -1.24 7.70 10.80
CA LEU A 56 -1.73 8.86 11.57
C LEU A 56 -1.97 8.55 13.06
N SER A 57 -2.30 7.30 13.41
CA SER A 57 -2.39 6.88 14.81
C SER A 57 -1.01 6.69 15.44
N SER A 58 -0.01 6.25 14.66
CA SER A 58 1.37 6.04 15.14
C SER A 58 2.22 7.32 15.18
N GLY A 59 1.84 8.36 14.43
CA GLY A 59 2.50 9.66 14.48
C GLY A 59 2.04 10.56 15.63
N THR A 60 0.89 10.28 16.24
CA THR A 60 0.28 11.11 17.30
C THR A 60 0.49 10.56 18.72
N GLU A 61 0.91 9.30 18.87
CA GLU A 61 1.23 8.69 20.16
C GLU A 61 2.43 9.35 20.88
N HIS A 62 3.32 10.02 20.14
CA HIS A 62 4.48 10.72 20.72
C HIS A 62 4.23 12.23 20.98
N LEU A 63 3.02 12.74 20.71
CA LEU A 63 2.64 14.15 20.93
C LEU A 63 1.78 14.36 22.19
N THR A 64 1.56 13.33 23.01
CA THR A 64 0.97 13.50 24.34
C THR A 64 2.04 14.07 25.28
N ILE A 65 2.22 15.38 25.23
CA ILE A 65 2.96 16.13 26.24
C ILE A 65 2.04 16.20 27.47
N LEU A 66 2.37 15.43 28.50
CA LEU A 66 1.93 15.67 29.88
C LEU A 66 2.84 16.73 30.53
#